data_AF-A0A832GW26-F1
#
_entry.id   AF-A0A832GW26-F1
#
_cell.length_a   1.000
_cell.length_b   1.000
_cell.length_c   1.000
_cell.angle_alpha   90.00
_cell.angle_beta   90.00
_cell.angle_gamma   90.00
#
_symmetry.space_group_name_H-M   'P 1'
#
loop_
_entity.id
_entity.type
_entity.pdbx_description
1 polymer ?
#
loop_
_entity_poly.entity_id
_entity_poly.type
_entity_poly.pdbx_seq_one_letter_code
_entity_poly.pdbx_strand_id
1 'polypeptide(L)'
;MASYFTEFLKRESAKVKARRIGTSTFIEEELRRERRYHLPTDFIDALFLRSEPGEHVVVEKGVLRELRYRLDELENEVRRLRRKSRALEVLLVACAVLLLLSFMR
;
A
#
# COMPACT_ATOMS: atom_id res chain seq x y z
N MET A 1 -29.69 30.57 8.62
CA MET A 1 -28.78 29.39 8.56
C MET A 1 -29.49 28.06 8.79
N ALA A 2 -30.48 27.95 9.70
CA ALA A 2 -31.19 26.69 9.96
C ALA A 2 -32.00 26.13 8.78
N SER A 3 -32.47 26.98 7.84
CA SER A 3 -33.31 26.50 6.72
C SER A 3 -32.53 25.70 5.67
N TYR A 4 -31.26 26.06 5.39
CA TYR A 4 -30.44 25.33 4.42
C TYR A 4 -30.08 23.92 4.89
N PHE A 5 -29.78 23.77 6.18
CA PHE A 5 -29.46 22.47 6.76
C PHE A 5 -30.68 21.56 6.83
N THR A 6 -31.85 22.12 7.16
CA THR A 6 -33.11 21.35 7.19
C THR A 6 -33.57 20.94 5.79
N GLU A 7 -33.40 21.80 4.78
CA GLU A 7 -33.63 21.44 3.37
C GLU A 7 -32.66 20.36 2.87
N PHE A 8 -31.38 20.45 3.24
CA PHE A 8 -30.39 19.42 2.94
C PHE A 8 -30.78 18.07 3.55
N LEU A 9 -31.14 18.04 4.84
CA LEU A 9 -31.59 16.82 5.51
C LEU A 9 -32.86 16.26 4.90
N LYS A 10 -33.81 17.11 4.49
CA LYS A 10 -35.05 16.68 3.83
C LYS A 10 -34.78 16.07 2.44
N ARG A 11 -33.81 16.63 1.72
CA ARG A 11 -33.38 16.12 0.40
C ARG A 11 -32.64 14.79 0.53
N GLU A 12 -31.79 14.63 1.55
CA GLU A 12 -31.05 13.40 1.78
C GLU A 12 -31.95 12.29 2.35
N SER A 13 -32.88 12.60 3.25
CA SER A 13 -33.81 11.61 3.79
C SER A 13 -34.79 11.07 2.76
N ALA A 14 -35.18 11.88 1.78
CA ALA A 14 -36.04 11.43 0.66
C ALA A 14 -35.37 10.39 -0.25
N LYS A 15 -34.04 10.27 -0.24
CA LYS A 15 -33.27 9.30 -1.04
C LYS A 15 -33.10 7.95 -0.34
N VAL A 16 -33.42 7.87 0.95
CA VAL A 16 -33.18 6.69 1.78
C VAL A 16 -34.50 5.96 1.97
N LYS A 17 -34.57 4.70 1.53
CA LYS A 17 -35.72 3.85 1.82
C LYS A 17 -35.68 3.49 3.31
N ALA A 18 -36.74 3.83 4.03
CA ALA A 18 -36.88 3.46 5.43
C ALA A 18 -38.13 2.61 5.60
N ARG A 19 -38.00 1.52 6.34
CA ARG A 19 -39.08 0.60 6.69
C ARG A 19 -39.43 0.77 8.16
N ARG A 20 -40.71 0.96 8.46
CA ARG A 20 -41.19 1.05 9.84
C ARG A 20 -41.69 -0.32 10.29
N ILE A 21 -41.18 -0.82 11.41
CA ILE A 21 -41.63 -2.06 12.03
C ILE A 21 -42.01 -1.72 13.47
N GLY A 22 -43.31 -1.70 13.77
CA GLY A 22 -43.82 -1.24 15.07
C GLY A 22 -43.54 0.25 15.32
N THR A 23 -43.00 0.58 16.49
CA THR A 23 -42.65 1.95 16.90
C THR A 23 -41.27 2.42 16.41
N SER A 24 -40.44 1.54 15.85
CA SER A 24 -39.09 1.89 15.37
C SER A 24 -39.03 2.01 13.85
N THR A 25 -38.23 2.98 13.41
CA THR A 25 -37.94 3.24 11.99
C THR A 25 -36.58 2.65 11.66
N PHE A 26 -36.54 1.71 10.73
CA PHE A 26 -35.32 1.08 10.25
C PHE A 26 -34.97 1.67 8.90
N ILE A 27 -33.71 2.09 8.73
CA ILE A 27 -33.19 2.52 7.44
C ILE A 27 -32.84 1.24 6.66
N GLU A 28 -33.52 0.98 5.55
CA GLU A 28 -33.09 -0.05 4.61
C GLU A 28 -31.88 0.52 3.85
N GLU A 29 -30.68 0.22 4.35
CA GLU A 29 -29.48 0.37 3.54
C GLU A 29 -29.58 -0.62 2.38
N GLU A 30 -30.15 -0.18 1.25
CA GLU A 30 -29.85 -0.81 -0.04
C GLU A 30 -28.34 -0.95 -0.11
N LEU A 31 -27.86 -2.18 -0.31
CA LEU A 31 -26.44 -2.54 -0.42
C LEU A 31 -25.75 -1.39 -1.16
N ARG A 32 -25.06 -0.53 -0.40
CA ARG A 32 -24.41 0.65 -0.97
C ARG A 32 -23.41 0.07 -1.94
N ARG A 33 -23.73 0.08 -3.24
CA ARG A 33 -22.78 -0.20 -4.31
C ARG A 33 -21.53 0.58 -3.94
N GLU A 34 -20.45 -0.18 -3.81
CA GLU A 34 -19.22 0.15 -3.10
C GLU A 34 -18.99 1.66 -3.01
N ARG A 35 -19.06 2.19 -1.79
CA ARG A 35 -18.35 3.43 -1.50
C ARG A 35 -16.86 3.11 -1.66
N ARG A 36 -16.39 3.34 -2.89
CA ARG A 36 -14.99 3.49 -3.30
C ARG A 36 -14.27 4.40 -2.32
N TYR A 37 -13.66 3.80 -1.30
CA TYR A 37 -12.52 4.37 -0.61
C TYR A 37 -11.41 3.36 -0.76
N HIS A 38 -10.61 3.52 -1.82
CA HIS A 38 -9.39 2.76 -2.02
C HIS A 38 -8.36 3.30 -1.03
N LEU A 39 -7.98 2.47 -0.07
CA LEU A 39 -6.94 2.86 0.89
C LEU A 39 -5.59 2.91 0.14
N PRO A 40 -4.64 3.74 0.61
CA PRO A 40 -3.26 3.75 0.09
C PRO A 40 -2.61 2.36 0.06
N THR A 41 -3.07 1.46 0.93
CA THR A 41 -2.63 0.06 1.03
C THR A 41 -2.90 -0.71 -0.27
N ASP A 42 -4.04 -0.51 -0.92
CA ASP A 42 -4.44 -1.25 -2.12
C ASP A 42 -3.51 -0.95 -3.31
N PHE A 43 -2.92 0.26 -3.34
CA PHE A 43 -1.93 0.65 -4.35
C PHE A 43 -0.58 -0.04 -4.12
N ILE A 44 -0.13 -0.14 -2.87
CA ILE A 44 1.12 -0.83 -2.51
C ILE A 44 0.98 -2.32 -2.84
N ASP A 45 -0.16 -2.91 -2.50
CA ASP A 45 -0.47 -4.30 -2.79
C ASP A 45 -0.45 -4.55 -4.31
N ALA A 46 -1.05 -3.68 -5.12
CA ALA A 46 -1.00 -3.78 -6.58
C ALA A 46 0.43 -3.65 -7.15
N LEU A 47 1.26 -2.76 -6.60
CA LEU A 47 2.62 -2.52 -7.10
C LEU A 47 3.57 -3.68 -6.79
N PHE A 48 3.39 -4.34 -5.64
CA PHE A 48 4.29 -5.40 -5.16
C PHE A 48 3.80 -6.82 -5.41
N LEU A 49 2.49 -7.07 -5.49
CA LEU A 49 1.94 -8.44 -5.62
C LEU A 49 1.71 -8.89 -7.07
N ARG A 50 2.13 -8.12 -8.09
CA ARG A 50 1.88 -8.43 -9.53
C ARG A 50 0.42 -8.80 -9.84
N SER A 51 -0.50 -8.33 -9.02
CA SER A 51 -1.93 -8.52 -9.22
C SER A 51 -2.37 -7.36 -10.11
N GLU A 52 -2.86 -7.67 -11.32
CA GLU A 52 -3.33 -6.63 -12.24
C GLU A 52 -4.44 -5.83 -11.54
N PRO A 53 -4.27 -4.51 -11.37
CA PRO A 53 -5.29 -3.70 -10.73
C PRO A 53 -6.54 -3.71 -11.61
N GLY A 54 -7.64 -4.25 -11.07
CA GLY A 54 -8.90 -4.39 -11.80
C GLY A 54 -9.51 -3.05 -12.24
N GLU A 55 -9.12 -1.92 -11.64
CA GLU A 55 -9.50 -0.58 -12.05
C GLU A 55 -8.38 0.43 -11.80
N HIS A 56 -8.27 1.42 -12.69
CA HIS A 56 -7.26 2.48 -12.70
C HIS A 56 -7.01 3.12 -11.33
N VAL A 57 -5.80 2.98 -10.80
CA VAL A 57 -5.40 3.67 -9.56
C VAL A 57 -4.92 5.09 -9.89
N VAL A 58 -5.65 6.09 -9.40
CA VAL A 58 -5.26 7.51 -9.51
C VAL A 58 -4.44 7.88 -8.30
N VAL A 59 -3.11 7.89 -8.45
CA VAL A 59 -2.17 8.36 -7.42
C VAL A 59 -1.68 9.76 -7.76
N GLU A 60 -1.56 10.61 -6.74
CA GLU A 60 -0.96 11.93 -6.90
C GLU A 60 0.48 11.80 -7.42
N LYS A 61 0.81 12.53 -8.50
CA LYS A 61 2.13 12.43 -9.17
C LYS A 61 3.31 12.66 -8.22
N GLY A 62 3.13 13.49 -7.19
CA GLY A 62 4.14 13.76 -6.16
C GLY A 62 4.48 12.52 -5.34
N VAL A 63 3.45 11.82 -4.85
CA VAL A 63 3.57 10.57 -4.08
C VAL A 63 4.27 9.50 -4.90
N LEU A 64 3.90 9.35 -6.19
CA LEU A 64 4.53 8.38 -7.09
C LEU A 64 6.04 8.67 -7.28
N ARG A 65 6.41 9.94 -7.42
CA ARG A 65 7.81 10.36 -7.59
C ARG A 65 8.62 10.11 -6.32
N GLU A 66 8.05 10.41 -5.16
CA GLU A 66 8.71 10.17 -3.88
C GLU A 66 8.91 8.68 -3.59
N LEU A 67 7.88 7.86 -3.83
CA LEU A 67 7.98 6.40 -3.71
C LEU A 67 9.06 5.86 -4.64
N ARG A 68 9.09 6.30 -5.90
CA ARG A 68 10.12 5.89 -6.85
C ARG A 68 11.51 6.28 -6.38
N TYR A 69 11.68 7.51 -5.89
CA TYR A 69 12.97 7.97 -5.36
C TYR A 69 13.46 7.11 -4.19
N ARG A 70 12.59 6.86 -3.21
CA ARG A 70 12.93 6.00 -2.06
C ARG A 70 13.25 4.58 -2.49
N LEU A 71 12.52 4.04 -3.47
CA LEU A 71 12.77 2.71 -4.01
C LEU A 71 14.15 2.62 -4.68
N ASP A 72 14.49 3.62 -5.52
CA ASP A 72 15.78 3.69 -6.19
C ASP A 72 16.94 3.83 -5.18
N GLU A 73 16.74 4.60 -4.11
CA GLU A 73 17.70 4.75 -3.01
C GLU A 73 17.94 3.42 -2.28
N LEU A 74 16.87 2.74 -1.87
CA LEU A 74 16.93 1.41 -1.25
C LEU A 74 17.62 0.38 -2.16
N GLU A 75 17.32 0.38 -3.45
CA GLU A 75 17.94 -0.55 -4.39
C GLU A 75 19.46 -0.30 -4.50
N ASN A 76 19.87 0.97 -4.49
CA ASN A 76 21.29 1.33 -4.51
C ASN A 76 22.02 0.92 -3.22
N GLU A 77 21.39 1.09 -2.06
CA GLU A 77 21.94 0.63 -0.79
C GLU A 77 22.13 -0.89 -0.77
N VAL A 78 21.10 -1.64 -1.19
CA VAL A 78 21.17 -3.11 -1.29
C VAL A 78 22.29 -3.53 -2.24
N ARG A 79 22.43 -2.90 -3.42
CA ARG A 79 23.55 -3.18 -4.34
C ARG A 79 24.90 -2.90 -3.69
N ARG A 80 25.03 -1.80 -2.94
CA ARG A 80 26.29 -1.44 -2.25
C ARG A 80 26.64 -2.47 -1.17
N LEU A 81 25.66 -2.87 -0.36
CA LEU A 81 25.81 -3.91 0.67
C LEU A 81 26.19 -5.25 0.04
N ARG A 82 25.54 -5.64 -1.05
CA ARG A 82 25.83 -6.90 -1.76
C ARG A 82 27.25 -6.93 -2.33
N ARG A 83 27.77 -5.80 -2.83
CA ARG A 83 29.17 -5.70 -3.28
C ARG A 83 30.14 -5.86 -2.12
N LYS A 84 29.87 -5.23 -0.97
CA LYS A 84 30.69 -5.37 0.24
C LYS A 84 30.68 -6.82 0.73
N SER A 85 29.51 -7.44 0.84
CA SER A 85 29.38 -8.84 1.25
C SER A 85 30.18 -9.79 0.36
N ARG A 86 30.10 -9.68 -0.97
CA ARG A 86 30.94 -10.49 -1.87
C ARG A 86 32.43 -10.27 -1.65
N ALA A 87 32.86 -9.03 -1.44
CA ALA A 87 34.27 -8.74 -1.19
C ALA A 87 34.76 -9.39 0.12
N LEU A 88 33.94 -9.34 1.18
CA LEU A 88 34.24 -10.02 2.43
C LEU A 88 34.23 -11.55 2.28
N GLU A 89 33.29 -12.13 1.54
CA GLU A 89 33.24 -13.57 1.26
C GLU A 89 34.52 -14.04 0.57
N VAL A 90 34.97 -13.33 -0.47
CA VAL A 90 36.22 -13.66 -1.17
C VAL A 90 37.42 -13.59 -0.23
N LEU A 91 37.48 -12.56 0.62
CA LEU A 91 38.56 -12.39 1.59
C LEU A 91 38.56 -13.52 2.63
N LEU A 92 37.38 -13.91 3.11
CA LEU A 92 37.20 -15.00 4.07
C LEU A 92 37.63 -16.34 3.47
N VAL A 93 37.23 -16.63 2.23
CA VAL A 93 37.66 -17.84 1.51
C VAL A 93 39.18 -17.84 1.32
N ALA A 94 39.79 -16.72 0.92
CA ALA A 94 41.24 -16.61 0.78
C ALA A 94 41.98 -16.87 2.11
N CYS A 95 41.50 -16.29 3.21
CA CYS A 95 42.03 -16.56 4.55
C CYS A 95 41.88 -18.04 4.94
N ALA A 96 40.74 -18.65 4.67
CA ALA A 96 40.53 -20.08 4.95
C ALA A 96 41.50 -20.97 4.17
N VAL A 97 41.73 -20.68 2.89
CA VAL A 97 42.69 -21.42 2.06
C VAL A 97 44.12 -21.25 2.60
N LEU A 98 44.53 -20.04 2.96
CA LEU A 98 45.84 -19.79 3.55
C LEU A 98 46.05 -20.53 4.88
N LEU A 99 45.02 -20.57 5.74
CA LEU A 99 45.07 -21.32 6.99
C LEU A 99 45.22 -22.82 6.74
N LEU A 100 44.47 -23.39 5.79
CA LEU A 100 44.60 -24.80 5.41
C LEU A 100 46.01 -25.10 4.88
N LEU A 101 46.54 -24.26 3.99
CA LEU A 101 47.91 -24.42 3.46
C LEU A 101 48.96 -24.32 4.57
N SER A 102 48.77 -23.43 5.54
CA SER A 102 49.67 -23.31 6.70
C SER A 102 49.59 -24.48 7.65
N PHE A 103 48.45 -25.16 7.73
CA PHE A 103 48.26 -26.34 8.59
C PHE A 103 48.75 -27.63 7.92
N MET A 104 48.75 -27.68 6.59
CA MET A 104 49.28 -28.79 5.80
C MET A 104 50.80 -28.72 5.56
N ARG A 105 51.44 -27.63 5.98
CA ARG A 105 52.90 -27.43 5.94
C ARG A 105 53.51 -27.79 7.28
#